data_AF-C6E6Y8-F1
#
_entry.id   AF-C6E6Y8-F1
#
_cell.length_a   1.000
_cell.length_b   1.000
_cell.length_c   1.000
_cell.angle_alpha   90.00
_cell.angle_beta   90.00
_cell.angle_gamma   90.00
#
_symmetry.space_group_name_H-M   'P 1'
#
loop_
_entity.id
_entity.type
_entity.pdbx_description
1 polymer ?
#
loop_
_entity_poly.entity_id
_entity_poly.type
_entity_poly.pdbx_seq_one_letter_code
_entity_poly.pdbx_strand_id
1 'polypeptide(L)'
;MGYGVKLVKIIEKHVELDFPLGHHLHCLIAQIPNRLRRRDHLFKLENAEEQWRMVQSVLDLVAAGDGNLKRLHFLMFPEISVPLSRFDEMLSTIEQRFRPNTVTMFGLEQITLEQYRALLIRFHADNAEALECVEHDVDSGDILAMPVNWCCVAIKESTGKVRVFLEAKTHPFRGEEFLDKDHDLYRGRHFYLFRGEPACFNFMTIICLDYLYRDLYSSNIKQIIDHSNRLFFTMRQSLDALFVIQCNPKPEHRSYREVLSGFYGEYLEDTPGVRETVTVFGNCSDESEIQGVRCAPCYGISFVAISAKHKMLPYQEREFSSDDFDGAPVCRLRFSSGTRLFYFNLPLHHELDPRSSRVPLKVHAVLRWAGEEWVKVGDGEGQASA
;
A
#
# COMPACT_ATOMS: atom_id res chain seq x y z
N MET A 1 -15.44 32.69 9.58
CA MET A 1 -14.19 31.93 9.42
C MET A 1 -14.51 30.68 8.64
N GLY A 2 -14.22 30.67 7.34
CA GLY A 2 -14.45 29.49 6.51
C GLY A 2 -13.40 28.44 6.85
N TYR A 3 -13.82 27.33 7.45
CA TYR A 3 -13.03 26.10 7.44
C TYR A 3 -13.03 25.58 5.99
N GLY A 4 -12.16 26.16 5.16
CA GLY A 4 -11.86 25.57 3.86
C GLY A 4 -11.18 24.22 4.11
N VAL A 5 -11.80 23.14 3.65
CA VAL A 5 -11.16 21.82 3.63
C VAL A 5 -9.87 21.97 2.83
N LYS A 6 -8.72 21.88 3.51
CA LYS A 6 -7.42 21.89 2.82
C LYS A 6 -7.30 20.57 2.06
N LEU A 7 -7.28 20.67 0.73
CA LEU A 7 -7.02 19.55 -0.18
C LEU A 7 -5.65 18.94 0.09
N VAL A 8 -5.52 17.64 -0.12
CA VAL A 8 -4.26 16.89 0.02
C VAL A 8 -3.34 17.24 -1.16
N LYS A 9 -2.08 17.56 -0.88
CA LYS A 9 -1.08 17.88 -1.91
C LYS A 9 -0.46 16.60 -2.47
N ILE A 10 -0.41 16.44 -3.79
CA ILE A 10 0.42 15.40 -4.40
C ILE A 10 1.83 15.96 -4.59
N ILE A 11 2.82 15.32 -3.98
CA ILE A 11 4.24 15.67 -4.06
C ILE A 11 4.91 14.68 -5.02
N GLU A 12 5.39 15.18 -6.16
CA GLU A 12 6.12 14.37 -7.13
C GLU A 12 7.56 14.13 -6.68
N LYS A 13 8.01 12.88 -6.73
CA LYS A 13 9.38 12.46 -6.42
C LYS A 13 9.95 11.62 -7.55
N HIS A 14 10.98 12.13 -8.22
CA HIS A 14 11.74 11.34 -9.18
C HIS A 14 12.64 10.36 -8.45
N VAL A 15 12.63 9.10 -8.87
CA VAL A 15 13.41 8.01 -8.27
C VAL A 15 14.05 7.15 -9.36
N GLU A 16 15.29 6.75 -9.14
CA GLU A 16 16.05 5.97 -10.13
C GLU A 16 15.67 4.48 -10.05
N LEU A 17 14.66 4.09 -10.82
CA LEU A 17 14.14 2.74 -10.95
C LEU A 17 14.28 2.26 -12.41
N ASP A 18 15.30 1.46 -12.66
CA ASP A 18 15.59 0.85 -13.97
C ASP A 18 14.81 -0.45 -14.12
N PHE A 19 13.49 -0.34 -14.11
CA PHE A 19 12.60 -1.48 -14.33
C PHE A 19 12.67 -1.95 -15.78
N PRO A 20 12.61 -3.28 -16.02
CA PRO A 20 12.75 -3.83 -17.34
C PRO A 20 11.57 -3.44 -18.24
N LEU A 21 11.86 -2.71 -19.32
CA LEU A 21 10.85 -2.31 -20.30
C LEU A 21 10.21 -3.55 -20.96
N GLY A 22 8.88 -3.54 -21.07
CA GLY A 22 8.12 -4.61 -21.73
C GLY A 22 8.03 -5.93 -20.95
N HIS A 23 8.58 -5.99 -19.72
CA HIS A 23 8.46 -7.14 -18.85
C HIS A 23 7.56 -6.83 -17.65
N HIS A 24 6.78 -7.81 -17.22
CA HIS A 24 5.96 -7.64 -16.02
C HIS A 24 6.82 -7.39 -14.79
N LEU A 25 6.35 -6.53 -13.90
CA LEU A 25 6.97 -6.32 -12.60
C LEU A 25 6.45 -7.39 -11.62
N HIS A 26 7.05 -7.47 -10.44
CA HIS A 26 6.71 -8.50 -9.47
C HIS A 26 6.44 -7.88 -8.11
N CYS A 27 5.36 -8.33 -7.47
CA CYS A 27 4.91 -7.85 -6.17
C CYS A 27 4.79 -9.03 -5.20
N LEU A 28 5.17 -8.79 -3.94
CA LEU A 28 4.97 -9.66 -2.81
C LEU A 28 4.15 -8.90 -1.76
N ILE A 29 2.93 -9.36 -1.51
CA ILE A 29 2.11 -8.87 -0.38
C ILE A 29 2.37 -9.79 0.81
N ALA A 30 2.80 -9.22 1.92
CA ALA A 30 2.93 -9.90 3.20
C ALA A 30 1.63 -9.74 4.00
N GLN A 31 0.64 -10.59 3.77
CA GLN A 31 -0.59 -10.60 4.55
C GLN A 31 -0.33 -11.30 5.89
N ILE A 32 0.24 -10.55 6.83
CA ILE A 32 0.61 -10.99 8.18
C ILE A 32 -0.35 -10.42 9.23
N PRO A 33 -0.48 -11.05 10.41
CA PRO A 33 -1.39 -10.57 11.44
C PRO A 33 -0.86 -9.31 12.11
N ASN A 34 -1.77 -8.48 12.60
CA ASN A 34 -1.49 -7.41 13.53
C ASN A 34 -2.26 -7.64 14.83
N ARG A 35 -1.57 -7.68 15.97
CA ARG A 35 -2.21 -7.70 17.29
C ARG A 35 -1.96 -6.37 17.98
N LEU A 36 -2.94 -5.48 17.94
CA LEU A 36 -2.82 -4.09 18.38
C LEU A 36 -3.51 -3.86 19.72
N ARG A 37 -2.78 -3.21 20.63
CA ARG A 37 -3.31 -2.69 21.89
C ARG A 37 -3.07 -1.20 22.00
N ARG A 38 -3.96 -0.53 22.71
CA ARG A 38 -3.82 0.87 23.04
C ARG A 38 -2.90 1.03 24.24
N ARG A 39 -1.83 1.80 24.08
CA ARG A 39 -0.90 2.21 25.13
C ARG A 39 -0.63 3.70 24.96
N ASP A 40 -0.84 4.48 26.02
CA ASP A 40 -0.64 5.93 26.01
C ASP A 40 -1.34 6.62 24.83
N HIS A 41 -2.60 6.24 24.60
CA HIS A 41 -3.46 6.71 23.50
C HIS A 41 -3.03 6.29 22.08
N LEU A 42 -1.89 5.62 21.90
CA LEU A 42 -1.39 5.11 20.62
C LEU A 42 -1.73 3.63 20.44
N PHE A 43 -2.03 3.21 19.20
CA PHE A 43 -2.03 1.79 18.85
C PHE A 43 -0.60 1.28 18.67
N LYS A 44 -0.26 0.27 19.47
CA LYS A 44 1.03 -0.41 19.51
C LYS A 44 0.84 -1.91 19.33
N LEU A 45 1.86 -2.58 18.81
CA LEU A 45 1.89 -4.04 18.70
C LEU A 45 2.00 -4.65 20.11
N GLU A 46 1.13 -5.62 20.40
CA GLU A 46 1.11 -6.27 21.71
C GLU A 46 2.42 -7.03 21.99
N ASN A 47 2.85 -7.85 21.03
CA ASN A 47 4.06 -8.66 21.06
C ASN A 47 5.04 -8.21 19.96
N ALA A 48 5.61 -7.02 20.10
CA ALA A 48 6.50 -6.41 19.10
C ALA A 48 7.64 -7.33 18.62
N GLU A 49 8.25 -8.12 19.52
CA GLU A 49 9.34 -9.04 19.17
C GLU A 49 8.89 -10.27 18.38
N GLU A 50 7.70 -10.79 18.66
CA GLU A 50 7.09 -11.88 17.88
C GLU A 50 6.72 -11.38 16.48
N GLN A 51 6.12 -10.18 16.41
CA GLN A 51 5.83 -9.53 15.14
C GLN A 51 7.11 -9.29 14.33
N TRP A 52 8.18 -8.79 14.98
CA TRP A 52 9.45 -8.54 14.32
C TRP A 52 10.05 -9.81 13.75
N ARG A 53 10.05 -10.94 14.48
CA ARG A 53 10.55 -12.22 13.94
C ARG A 53 9.84 -12.62 12.65
N MET A 54 8.52 -12.44 12.60
CA MET A 54 7.76 -12.71 11.37
C MET A 54 8.13 -11.73 10.26
N VAL A 55 8.20 -10.42 10.53
CA VAL A 55 8.64 -9.41 9.54
C VAL A 55 10.03 -9.74 9.02
N GLN A 56 10.99 -9.98 9.92
CA GLN A 56 12.37 -10.32 9.61
C GLN A 56 12.47 -11.57 8.73
N SER A 57 11.68 -12.61 9.00
CA SER A 57 11.67 -13.81 8.15
C SER A 57 11.23 -13.53 6.71
N VAL A 58 10.34 -12.55 6.49
CA VAL A 58 9.96 -12.10 5.14
C VAL A 58 11.12 -11.34 4.50
N LEU A 59 11.80 -10.47 5.25
CA LEU A 59 12.99 -9.77 4.76
C LEU A 59 14.11 -10.76 4.39
N ASP A 60 14.33 -11.79 5.20
CA ASP A 60 15.31 -12.83 4.94
C ASP A 60 14.99 -13.62 3.67
N LEU A 61 13.71 -13.98 3.47
CA LEU A 61 13.23 -14.64 2.26
C LEU A 61 13.48 -13.77 1.01
N VAL A 62 13.19 -12.47 1.08
CA VAL A 62 13.39 -11.52 -0.02
C VAL A 62 14.87 -11.28 -0.29
N ALA A 63 15.68 -11.15 0.76
CA ALA A 63 17.12 -10.98 0.67
C ALA A 63 17.82 -12.20 0.06
N ALA A 64 17.42 -13.42 0.43
CA ALA A 64 17.90 -14.64 -0.19
C ALA A 64 17.57 -14.67 -1.69
N GLY A 65 16.35 -14.26 -2.04
CA GLY A 65 15.93 -14.06 -3.43
C GLY A 65 15.86 -15.37 -4.23
N ASP A 66 15.60 -16.49 -3.58
CA ASP A 66 15.59 -17.80 -4.23
C ASP A 66 14.55 -17.91 -5.34
N GLY A 67 14.90 -18.63 -6.40
CA GLY A 67 14.03 -18.85 -7.55
C GLY A 67 13.67 -17.56 -8.28
N ASN A 68 12.38 -17.21 -8.29
CA ASN A 68 11.87 -16.00 -8.94
C ASN A 68 11.86 -14.78 -8.02
N LEU A 69 12.04 -14.91 -6.70
CA LEU A 69 12.03 -13.78 -5.77
C LEU A 69 13.19 -12.80 -6.02
N LYS A 70 14.28 -13.24 -6.66
CA LYS A 70 15.32 -12.35 -7.19
C LYS A 70 14.83 -11.27 -8.17
N ARG A 71 13.61 -11.43 -8.70
CA ARG A 71 12.96 -10.47 -9.60
C ARG A 71 11.92 -9.62 -8.88
N LEU A 72 11.83 -9.69 -7.55
CA LEU A 72 10.87 -8.89 -6.79
C LEU A 72 11.17 -7.40 -7.01
N HIS A 73 10.13 -6.62 -7.30
CA HIS A 73 10.21 -5.17 -7.45
C HIS A 73 9.50 -4.45 -6.31
N PHE A 74 8.37 -4.99 -5.84
CA PHE A 74 7.55 -4.39 -4.79
C PHE A 74 7.35 -5.38 -3.63
N LEU A 75 7.75 -4.99 -2.42
CA LEU A 75 7.43 -5.68 -1.17
C LEU A 75 6.46 -4.81 -0.37
N MET A 76 5.33 -5.39 0.04
CA MET A 76 4.28 -4.67 0.73
C MET A 76 3.93 -5.34 2.04
N PHE A 77 4.11 -4.63 3.14
CA PHE A 77 3.61 -4.99 4.46
C PHE A 77 2.34 -4.18 4.80
N PRO A 78 1.47 -4.70 5.68
CA PRO A 78 0.24 -4.03 6.08
C PRO A 78 0.50 -2.74 6.87
N GLU A 79 -0.55 -1.94 7.03
CA GLU A 79 -0.59 -0.80 7.97
C GLU A 79 -0.28 -1.29 9.41
N ILE A 80 0.51 -0.54 10.18
CA ILE A 80 0.87 -0.83 11.58
C ILE A 80 1.38 -2.27 11.82
N SER A 81 2.26 -2.76 10.93
CA SER A 81 2.78 -4.13 11.00
C SER A 81 4.22 -4.24 11.49
N VAL A 82 4.95 -3.12 11.53
CA VAL A 82 6.36 -3.07 11.95
C VAL A 82 6.50 -2.30 13.27
N PRO A 83 7.16 -2.89 14.29
CA PRO A 83 7.49 -2.17 15.52
C PRO A 83 8.39 -0.96 15.28
N LEU A 84 8.11 0.16 15.94
CA LEU A 84 8.92 1.37 15.79
C LEU A 84 10.39 1.13 16.18
N SER A 85 10.62 0.34 17.22
CA SER A 85 11.96 0.00 17.73
C SER A 85 12.84 -0.72 16.71
N ARG A 86 12.25 -1.27 15.65
CA ARG A 86 12.93 -2.04 14.60
C ARG A 86 13.05 -1.28 13.28
N PHE A 87 12.66 0.00 13.25
CA PHE A 87 12.68 0.81 12.04
C PHE A 87 14.08 0.91 11.42
N ASP A 88 15.12 1.13 12.22
CA ASP A 88 16.50 1.20 11.72
C ASP A 88 17.02 -0.15 11.24
N GLU A 89 16.63 -1.24 11.90
CA GLU A 89 16.99 -2.61 11.51
C GLU A 89 16.33 -3.02 10.17
N MET A 90 15.07 -2.61 9.98
CA MET A 90 14.33 -2.74 8.71
C MET A 90 15.06 -2.00 7.58
N LEU A 91 15.40 -0.73 7.77
CA LEU A 91 16.11 0.07 6.76
C LEU A 91 17.51 -0.49 6.47
N SER A 92 18.26 -0.87 7.50
CA SER A 92 19.59 -1.49 7.35
C SER A 92 19.51 -2.79 6.54
N THR A 93 18.47 -3.61 6.76
CA THR A 93 18.28 -4.85 6.00
C THR A 93 18.02 -4.57 4.51
N ILE A 94 17.16 -3.60 4.20
CA ILE A 94 16.88 -3.19 2.82
C ILE A 94 18.17 -2.66 2.16
N GLU A 95 18.88 -1.77 2.84
CA GLU A 95 20.11 -1.17 2.32
C GLU A 95 21.22 -2.19 2.08
N GLN A 96 21.41 -3.14 2.99
CA GLN A 96 22.56 -4.06 2.91
C GLN A 96 22.26 -5.32 2.11
N ARG A 97 21.01 -5.81 2.12
CA ARG A 97 20.71 -7.18 1.66
C ARG A 97 19.74 -7.26 0.49
N PHE A 98 18.87 -6.26 0.28
CA PHE A 98 17.95 -6.30 -0.85
C PHE A 98 18.67 -6.00 -2.17
N ARG A 99 18.10 -6.45 -3.28
CA ARG A 99 18.59 -6.11 -4.61
C ARG A 99 18.23 -4.65 -4.95
N PRO A 100 19.03 -3.95 -5.77
CA PRO A 100 18.62 -2.69 -6.39
C PRO A 100 17.30 -2.83 -7.16
N ASN A 101 16.68 -1.70 -7.50
CA ASN A 101 15.36 -1.63 -8.15
C ASN A 101 14.26 -2.31 -7.32
N THR A 102 14.26 -2.06 -6.01
CA THR A 102 13.22 -2.57 -5.10
C THR A 102 12.55 -1.45 -4.34
N VAL A 103 11.24 -1.58 -4.14
CA VAL A 103 10.42 -0.68 -3.34
C VAL A 103 9.79 -1.50 -2.22
N THR A 104 10.00 -1.06 -0.99
CA THR A 104 9.43 -1.69 0.21
C THR A 104 8.49 -0.71 0.91
N MET A 105 7.23 -1.10 1.07
CA MET A 105 6.16 -0.28 1.66
C MET A 105 5.71 -0.94 2.96
N PHE A 106 5.73 -0.20 4.07
CA PHE A 106 5.35 -0.78 5.36
C PHE A 106 4.78 0.27 6.32
N GLY A 107 3.72 -0.09 7.03
CA GLY A 107 3.16 0.71 8.10
C GLY A 107 3.83 0.41 9.44
N LEU A 108 4.07 1.45 10.24
CA LEU A 108 4.68 1.31 11.56
C LEU A 108 3.66 1.58 12.67
N GLU A 109 4.01 1.20 13.90
CA GLU A 109 3.30 1.65 15.10
C GLU A 109 3.05 3.16 15.11
N GLN A 110 1.90 3.56 15.68
CA GLN A 110 1.57 4.96 15.80
C GLN A 110 2.59 5.68 16.69
N ILE A 111 2.90 6.92 16.36
CA ILE A 111 3.83 7.80 17.08
C ILE A 111 3.18 9.15 17.32
N THR A 112 3.79 10.03 18.12
CA THR A 112 3.31 11.42 18.21
C THR A 112 3.75 12.23 17.00
N LEU A 113 3.08 13.36 16.74
CA LEU A 113 3.46 14.28 15.67
C LEU A 113 4.87 14.85 15.88
N GLU A 114 5.27 15.07 17.13
CA GLU A 114 6.65 15.43 17.48
C GLU A 114 7.67 14.38 16.99
N GLN A 115 7.40 13.09 17.23
CA GLN A 115 8.26 12.00 16.76
C GLN A 115 8.26 11.90 15.23
N TYR A 116 7.09 12.04 14.60
CA TYR A 116 6.99 12.01 13.13
C TYR A 116 7.77 13.17 12.50
N ARG A 117 7.65 14.39 13.05
CA ARG A 117 8.42 15.56 12.65
C ARG A 117 9.93 15.32 12.78
N ALA A 118 10.38 14.73 13.89
CA ALA A 118 11.79 14.39 14.07
C ALA A 118 12.30 13.40 13.01
N LEU A 119 11.48 12.45 12.59
CA LEU A 119 11.81 11.52 11.50
C LEU A 119 11.87 12.21 10.13
N LEU A 120 10.94 13.13 9.84
CA LEU A 120 10.98 13.95 8.63
C LEU A 120 12.27 14.80 8.56
N ILE A 121 12.72 15.36 9.70
CA ILE A 121 13.99 16.07 9.81
C ILE A 121 15.17 15.11 9.58
N ARG A 122 15.15 13.92 10.17
CA ARG A 122 16.21 12.90 9.98
C ARG A 122 16.36 12.50 8.50
N PHE A 123 15.26 12.35 7.78
CA PHE A 123 15.23 12.00 6.36
C PHE A 123 14.88 13.21 5.46
N HIS A 124 15.34 14.40 5.85
CA HIS A 124 14.99 15.67 5.19
C HIS A 124 15.23 15.66 3.68
N ALA A 125 16.32 15.03 3.22
CA ALA A 125 16.67 14.99 1.80
C ALA A 125 15.55 14.43 0.91
N ASP A 126 14.75 13.50 1.42
CA ASP A 126 13.64 12.88 0.69
C ASP A 126 12.27 13.48 1.08
N ASN A 127 12.17 14.20 2.20
CA ASN A 127 10.90 14.58 2.84
C ASN A 127 10.73 16.09 3.11
N ALA A 128 11.56 16.97 2.54
CA ALA A 128 11.52 18.41 2.82
C ALA A 128 10.10 19.03 2.67
N GLU A 129 9.40 18.70 1.58
CA GLU A 129 8.06 19.23 1.29
C GLU A 129 6.98 18.67 2.22
N ALA A 130 7.16 17.43 2.70
CA ALA A 130 6.30 16.85 3.72
C ALA A 130 6.54 17.51 5.09
N LEU A 131 7.81 17.80 5.40
CA LEU A 131 8.18 18.57 6.60
C LEU A 131 7.58 19.97 6.57
N GLU A 132 7.64 20.68 5.45
CA GLU A 132 7.01 21.99 5.28
C GLU A 132 5.49 21.95 5.58
N CYS A 133 4.79 20.89 5.15
CA CYS A 133 3.38 20.70 5.47
C CYS A 133 3.15 20.55 6.98
N VAL A 134 4.01 19.80 7.67
CA VAL A 134 3.93 19.61 9.13
C VAL A 134 4.27 20.90 9.88
N GLU A 135 5.33 21.62 9.50
CA GLU A 135 5.71 22.89 10.13
C GLU A 135 4.57 23.92 10.04
N HIS A 136 3.93 24.04 8.86
CA HIS A 136 2.77 24.91 8.70
C HIS A 136 1.62 24.54 9.67
N ASP A 137 1.35 23.25 9.88
CA ASP A 137 0.28 22.82 10.77
C ASP A 137 0.66 23.03 12.25
N VAL A 138 1.91 22.78 12.63
CA VAL A 138 2.44 23.04 13.99
C VAL A 138 2.41 24.53 14.32
N ASP A 139 2.75 25.39 13.36
CA ASP A 139 2.65 26.85 13.53
C ASP A 139 1.20 27.33 13.76
N SER A 140 0.21 26.51 13.39
CA SER A 140 -1.21 26.84 13.50
C SER A 140 -1.87 26.41 14.83
N GLY A 141 -1.18 25.64 15.67
CA GLY A 141 -1.70 25.21 16.97
C GLY A 141 -0.84 24.19 17.72
N ASP A 142 -1.17 23.96 18.99
CA ASP A 142 -0.49 22.95 19.82
C ASP A 142 -1.01 21.54 19.50
N ILE A 143 -0.38 20.89 18.52
CA ILE A 143 -0.78 19.58 17.99
C ILE A 143 0.33 18.52 18.06
N LEU A 144 1.46 18.83 18.70
CA LEU A 144 2.65 17.97 18.71
C LEU A 144 2.42 16.61 19.38
N ALA A 145 1.48 16.55 20.33
CA ALA A 145 1.10 15.31 21.01
C ALA A 145 0.12 14.44 20.21
N MET A 146 -0.42 14.92 19.08
CA MET A 146 -1.40 14.17 18.30
C MET A 146 -0.81 12.85 17.80
N PRO A 147 -1.53 11.72 17.95
CA PRO A 147 -1.14 10.45 17.34
C PRO A 147 -1.06 10.54 15.82
N VAL A 148 -0.07 9.88 15.22
CA VAL A 148 0.14 9.79 13.78
C VAL A 148 0.11 8.32 13.38
N ASN A 149 -0.79 7.98 12.46
CA ASN A 149 -0.73 6.74 11.71
C ASN A 149 0.03 7.01 10.40
N TRP A 150 1.09 6.25 10.13
CA TRP A 150 2.05 6.58 9.10
C TRP A 150 2.69 5.33 8.51
N CYS A 151 3.29 5.52 7.33
CA CYS A 151 4.05 4.48 6.65
C CYS A 151 5.40 5.01 6.16
N CYS A 152 6.26 4.05 5.82
CA CYS A 152 7.52 4.29 5.14
C CYS A 152 7.49 3.61 3.77
N VAL A 153 7.91 4.35 2.75
CA VAL A 153 8.25 3.83 1.42
C VAL A 153 9.77 3.93 1.28
N ALA A 154 10.44 2.79 1.41
CA ALA A 154 11.88 2.68 1.22
C ALA A 154 12.16 2.21 -0.22
N ILE A 155 12.87 3.03 -0.99
CA ILE A 155 13.19 2.77 -2.39
C ILE A 155 14.69 2.54 -2.50
N LYS A 156 15.08 1.32 -2.87
CA LYS A 156 16.45 1.01 -3.24
C LYS A 156 16.60 1.20 -4.74
N GLU A 157 17.17 2.34 -5.11
CA GLU A 157 17.39 2.75 -6.49
C GLU A 157 18.33 1.79 -7.23
N SER A 158 18.37 1.90 -8.55
CA SER A 158 19.25 1.11 -9.43
C SER A 158 20.74 1.25 -9.06
N THR A 159 21.12 2.40 -8.50
CA THR A 159 22.46 2.71 -7.98
C THR A 159 22.79 2.00 -6.68
N GLY A 160 21.80 1.37 -6.04
CA GLY A 160 21.91 0.74 -4.73
C GLY A 160 21.64 1.69 -3.56
N LYS A 161 21.52 3.00 -3.80
CA LYS A 161 21.15 4.00 -2.78
C LYS A 161 19.74 3.72 -2.26
N VAL A 162 19.55 3.76 -0.95
CA VAL A 162 18.22 3.73 -0.33
C VAL A 162 17.74 5.14 -0.06
N ARG A 163 16.51 5.42 -0.47
CA ARG A 163 15.75 6.65 -0.20
C ARG A 163 14.55 6.32 0.65
N VAL A 164 14.20 7.22 1.57
CA VAL A 164 13.21 6.95 2.63
C VAL A 164 12.16 8.03 2.60
N PHE A 165 10.92 7.66 2.26
CA PHE A 165 9.79 8.59 2.18
C PHE A 165 8.76 8.24 3.24
N LEU A 166 8.31 9.25 3.99
CA LEU A 166 7.41 9.08 5.13
C LEU A 166 6.07 9.75 4.84
N GLU A 167 4.98 9.00 5.01
CA GLU A 167 3.63 9.50 4.72
C GLU A 167 2.73 9.25 5.92
N ALA A 168 2.06 10.31 6.39
CA ALA A 168 1.03 10.23 7.40
C ALA A 168 -0.33 10.02 6.74
N LYS A 169 -1.15 9.15 7.32
CA LYS A 169 -2.52 8.87 6.89
C LYS A 169 -3.32 10.17 6.87
N THR A 170 -3.98 10.45 5.76
CA THR A 170 -4.73 11.71 5.60
C THR A 170 -6.06 11.67 6.33
N HIS A 171 -6.70 10.49 6.38
CA HIS A 171 -8.03 10.33 6.95
C HIS A 171 -8.11 9.11 7.88
N PRO A 172 -8.15 9.34 9.20
CA PRO A 172 -8.34 8.30 10.20
C PRO A 172 -9.68 7.57 10.05
N PHE A 173 -9.74 6.32 10.48
CA PHE A 173 -10.99 5.58 10.57
C PHE A 173 -11.81 6.02 11.80
N ARG A 174 -13.14 6.00 11.72
CA ARG A 174 -14.03 6.24 12.88
C ARG A 174 -13.82 5.29 14.08
N GLY A 175 -13.16 4.15 13.90
CA GLY A 175 -12.75 3.29 15.03
C GLY A 175 -11.44 3.73 15.68
N GLU A 176 -10.71 4.64 15.04
CA GLU A 176 -9.51 5.32 15.52
C GLU A 176 -9.84 6.72 16.10
N GLU A 177 -10.95 7.36 15.68
CA GLU A 177 -11.45 8.65 16.17
C GLU A 177 -12.56 8.47 17.24
N PHE A 178 -12.53 9.24 18.33
CA PHE A 178 -13.54 9.19 19.41
C PHE A 178 -14.30 10.52 19.54
N LEU A 179 -15.46 10.50 20.21
CA LEU A 179 -16.32 11.69 20.43
C LEU A 179 -15.63 12.84 21.18
N ASP A 180 -14.44 12.59 21.75
CA ASP A 180 -13.65 13.55 22.49
C ASP A 180 -12.46 14.00 21.60
N LYS A 181 -12.34 15.31 21.37
CA LYS A 181 -11.42 15.92 20.39
C LYS A 181 -9.94 15.63 20.68
N ASP A 182 -9.63 15.29 21.93
CA ASP A 182 -8.26 15.01 22.40
C ASP A 182 -7.71 13.65 21.91
N HIS A 183 -8.48 12.94 21.06
CA HIS A 183 -8.13 11.61 20.56
C HIS A 183 -8.14 11.48 19.03
N ASP A 184 -8.26 12.60 18.29
CA ASP A 184 -8.15 12.57 16.83
C ASP A 184 -6.71 12.31 16.40
N LEU A 185 -6.50 11.47 15.39
CA LEU A 185 -5.17 11.33 14.78
C LEU A 185 -4.85 12.60 13.97
N TYR A 186 -3.56 12.92 13.88
CA TYR A 186 -3.06 13.90 12.92
C TYR A 186 -3.44 13.48 11.50
N ARG A 187 -3.94 14.45 10.73
CA ARG A 187 -4.34 14.26 9.33
C ARG A 187 -3.22 14.70 8.43
N GLY A 188 -2.59 13.73 7.76
CA GLY A 188 -1.60 13.97 6.73
C GLY A 188 -2.09 14.95 5.66
N ARG A 189 -1.15 15.70 5.07
CA ARG A 189 -1.44 16.77 4.11
C ARG A 189 -0.97 16.46 2.70
N HIS A 190 -0.35 15.30 2.49
CA HIS A 190 0.22 14.95 1.21
C HIS A 190 0.09 13.47 0.87
N PHE A 191 0.22 13.19 -0.42
CA PHE A 191 0.57 11.88 -0.96
C PHE A 191 1.82 12.00 -1.84
N TYR A 192 2.67 10.99 -1.84
CA TYR A 192 3.76 10.92 -2.81
C TYR A 192 3.31 10.31 -4.13
N LEU A 193 3.67 10.95 -5.24
CA LEU A 193 3.69 10.36 -6.58
C LEU A 193 5.15 10.10 -6.97
N PHE A 194 5.55 8.84 -6.98
CA PHE A 194 6.89 8.44 -7.38
C PHE A 194 6.94 8.29 -8.89
N ARG A 195 7.87 9.00 -9.52
CA ARG A 195 8.15 8.93 -10.96
C ARG A 195 9.42 8.13 -11.18
N GLY A 196 9.25 6.87 -11.55
CA GLY A 196 10.36 5.95 -11.79
C GLY A 196 11.06 6.26 -13.10
N GLU A 197 12.34 6.60 -13.02
CA GLU A 197 13.20 6.88 -14.18
C GLU A 197 14.35 5.87 -14.26
N PRO A 198 14.77 5.42 -15.46
CA PRO A 198 14.27 5.84 -16.78
C PRO A 198 13.02 5.08 -17.25
N ALA A 199 12.50 4.14 -16.46
CA ALA A 199 11.43 3.23 -16.88
C ALA A 199 10.06 3.91 -17.15
N CYS A 200 9.87 5.16 -16.73
CA CYS A 200 8.61 5.90 -16.77
C CYS A 200 7.47 5.20 -16.01
N PHE A 201 7.77 4.45 -14.95
CA PHE A 201 6.77 3.76 -14.13
C PHE A 201 6.39 4.64 -12.93
N ASN A 202 5.16 5.16 -12.93
CA ASN A 202 4.66 6.04 -11.89
C ASN A 202 3.79 5.26 -10.89
N PHE A 203 4.04 5.45 -9.60
CA PHE A 203 3.24 4.79 -8.57
C PHE A 203 3.03 5.65 -7.33
N MET A 204 2.01 5.28 -6.57
CA MET A 204 1.69 5.89 -5.28
C MET A 204 1.48 4.80 -4.24
N THR A 205 1.76 5.11 -2.98
CA THR A 205 1.38 4.29 -1.83
C THR A 205 0.51 5.14 -0.92
N ILE A 206 -0.61 4.61 -0.45
CA ILE A 206 -1.52 5.29 0.48
C ILE A 206 -2.00 4.33 1.57
N ILE A 207 -2.61 4.86 2.63
CA ILE A 207 -2.96 4.09 3.83
C ILE A 207 -4.47 3.88 3.94
N CYS A 208 -4.91 2.62 3.80
CA CYS A 208 -6.23 2.14 4.19
C CYS A 208 -7.40 3.00 3.64
N LEU A 209 -8.06 3.77 4.50
CA LEU A 209 -9.21 4.59 4.15
C LEU A 209 -8.88 5.87 3.39
N ASP A 210 -7.60 6.21 3.24
CA ASP A 210 -7.19 7.27 2.31
C ASP A 210 -7.71 6.99 0.91
N TYR A 211 -7.84 5.70 0.54
CA TYR A 211 -8.45 5.27 -0.72
C TYR A 211 -9.94 5.57 -0.79
N LEU A 212 -10.69 5.50 0.32
CA LEU A 212 -12.14 5.66 0.32
C LEU A 212 -12.60 7.08 0.64
N TYR A 213 -11.71 7.93 1.12
CA TYR A 213 -12.11 9.20 1.67
C TYR A 213 -12.74 10.13 0.63
N ARG A 214 -13.92 10.63 1.00
CA ARG A 214 -14.66 11.68 0.32
C ARG A 214 -15.55 12.40 1.32
N ASP A 215 -15.65 13.71 1.18
CA ASP A 215 -16.68 14.54 1.80
C ASP A 215 -17.51 15.25 0.73
N LEU A 216 -18.31 16.24 1.12
CA LEU A 216 -19.17 17.00 0.20
C LEU A 216 -18.37 17.81 -0.84
N TYR A 217 -17.08 18.08 -0.60
CA TYR A 217 -16.29 19.05 -1.35
C TYR A 217 -14.99 18.48 -1.92
N SER A 218 -14.54 17.33 -1.43
CA SER A 218 -13.23 16.76 -1.73
C SER A 218 -13.26 15.24 -1.71
N SER A 219 -12.39 14.64 -2.51
CA SER A 219 -12.10 13.21 -2.47
C SER A 219 -10.62 13.00 -2.77
N ASN A 220 -9.97 12.11 -2.02
CA ASN A 220 -8.57 11.77 -2.24
C ASN A 220 -8.38 11.13 -3.62
N ILE A 221 -9.26 10.19 -3.98
CA ILE A 221 -9.22 9.54 -5.29
C ILE A 221 -9.47 10.52 -6.42
N LYS A 222 -10.39 11.48 -6.25
CA LYS A 222 -10.58 12.52 -7.27
C LYS A 222 -9.31 13.35 -7.48
N GLN A 223 -8.59 13.68 -6.42
CA GLN A 223 -7.31 14.41 -6.51
C GLN A 223 -6.23 13.58 -7.22
N ILE A 224 -6.16 12.27 -6.95
CA ILE A 224 -5.26 11.35 -7.66
C ILE A 224 -5.61 11.28 -9.15
N ILE A 225 -6.90 11.12 -9.49
CA ILE A 225 -7.37 11.12 -10.89
C ILE A 225 -6.99 12.42 -11.59
N ASP A 226 -7.29 13.56 -10.98
CA ASP A 226 -7.04 14.88 -11.59
C ASP A 226 -5.55 15.12 -11.82
N HIS A 227 -4.71 14.76 -10.85
CA HIS A 227 -3.27 14.88 -11.00
C HIS A 227 -2.74 13.94 -12.09
N SER A 228 -3.17 12.69 -12.11
CA SER A 228 -2.76 11.70 -13.12
C SER A 228 -3.22 12.10 -14.53
N ASN A 229 -4.42 12.71 -14.66
CA ASN A 229 -4.88 13.27 -15.92
C ASN A 229 -3.99 14.42 -16.40
N ARG A 230 -3.59 15.33 -15.50
CA ARG A 230 -2.62 16.39 -15.85
C ARG A 230 -1.30 15.80 -16.33
N LEU A 231 -0.80 14.77 -15.65
CA LEU A 231 0.41 14.03 -16.05
C LEU A 231 0.26 13.47 -17.48
N PHE A 232 -0.88 12.84 -17.77
CA PHE A 232 -1.16 12.24 -19.07
C PHE A 232 -1.26 13.28 -20.18
N PHE A 233 -2.02 14.36 -19.98
CA PHE A 233 -2.19 15.37 -21.01
C PHE A 233 -0.92 16.19 -21.27
N THR A 234 -0.04 16.32 -20.27
CA THR A 234 1.21 17.09 -20.39
C THR A 234 2.37 16.25 -20.91
N MET A 235 2.51 15.01 -20.44
CA MET A 235 3.70 14.18 -20.65
C MET A 235 3.41 12.79 -21.23
N ARG A 236 2.13 12.46 -21.48
CA ARG A 236 1.70 11.12 -21.92
C ARG A 236 2.12 10.01 -20.96
N GLN A 237 2.19 10.34 -19.68
CA GLN A 237 2.44 9.40 -18.59
C GLN A 237 1.19 9.28 -17.71
N SER A 238 0.86 8.06 -17.31
CA SER A 238 -0.26 7.74 -16.41
C SER A 238 0.24 7.35 -15.01
N LEU A 239 -0.67 7.19 -14.07
CA LEU A 239 -0.41 6.42 -12.86
C LEU A 239 -0.45 4.92 -13.21
N ASP A 240 0.64 4.20 -13.00
CA ASP A 240 0.75 2.79 -13.37
C ASP A 240 0.34 1.86 -12.22
N ALA A 241 0.66 2.22 -10.97
CA ALA A 241 0.25 1.45 -9.81
C ALA A 241 -0.15 2.31 -8.61
N LEU A 242 -1.18 1.87 -7.89
CA LEU A 242 -1.61 2.44 -6.63
C LEU A 242 -1.64 1.36 -5.55
N PHE A 243 -0.75 1.48 -4.56
CA PHE A 243 -0.63 0.54 -3.45
C PHE A 243 -1.38 1.07 -2.23
N VAL A 244 -2.24 0.25 -1.63
CA VAL A 244 -3.04 0.61 -0.46
C VAL A 244 -2.72 -0.36 0.67
N ILE A 245 -1.86 0.05 1.62
CA ILE A 245 -1.54 -0.76 2.80
C ILE A 245 -2.64 -0.61 3.84
N GLN A 246 -3.08 -1.71 4.47
CA GLN A 246 -4.28 -1.68 5.30
C GLN A 246 -4.18 -2.58 6.53
N CYS A 247 -4.86 -2.14 7.59
CA CYS A 247 -5.29 -2.96 8.72
C CYS A 247 -6.81 -2.80 8.83
N ASN A 248 -7.52 -3.21 7.77
CA ASN A 248 -8.93 -2.92 7.56
C ASN A 248 -9.80 -4.10 8.00
N PRO A 249 -10.70 -3.92 9.00
CA PRO A 249 -11.63 -4.96 9.44
C PRO A 249 -12.84 -5.17 8.52
N LYS A 250 -12.92 -4.46 7.39
CA LYS A 250 -13.99 -4.60 6.40
C LYS A 250 -13.43 -4.46 4.97
N PRO A 251 -12.54 -5.37 4.53
CA PRO A 251 -11.93 -5.30 3.20
C PRO A 251 -12.97 -5.39 2.08
N GLU A 252 -14.07 -6.12 2.30
CA GLU A 252 -15.17 -6.29 1.34
C GLU A 252 -16.31 -5.27 1.54
N HIS A 253 -16.10 -4.16 2.26
CA HIS A 253 -17.17 -3.17 2.45
C HIS A 253 -17.60 -2.56 1.10
N ARG A 254 -18.91 -2.41 0.89
CA ARG A 254 -19.50 -1.87 -0.36
C ARG A 254 -18.89 -0.55 -0.85
N SER A 255 -18.36 0.27 0.07
CA SER A 255 -17.72 1.55 -0.28
C SER A 255 -16.48 1.36 -1.15
N TYR A 256 -15.73 0.26 -1.01
CA TYR A 256 -14.63 -0.08 -1.92
C TYR A 256 -15.15 -0.24 -3.33
N ARG A 257 -16.25 -0.97 -3.50
CA ARG A 257 -16.89 -1.17 -4.81
C ARG A 257 -17.31 0.16 -5.42
N GLU A 258 -17.96 1.03 -4.66
CA GLU A 258 -18.39 2.35 -5.17
C GLU A 258 -17.20 3.20 -5.63
N VAL A 259 -16.11 3.24 -4.87
CA VAL A 259 -14.93 4.04 -5.22
C VAL A 259 -14.17 3.43 -6.39
N LEU A 260 -13.99 2.11 -6.41
CA LEU A 260 -13.37 1.40 -7.55
C LEU A 260 -14.18 1.58 -8.83
N SER A 261 -15.51 1.49 -8.76
CA SER A 261 -16.37 1.78 -9.91
C SER A 261 -16.25 3.22 -10.40
N GLY A 262 -16.03 4.19 -9.51
CA GLY A 262 -15.76 5.57 -9.91
C GLY A 262 -14.38 5.75 -10.55
N PHE A 263 -13.37 5.06 -10.02
CA PHE A 263 -12.00 5.13 -10.49
C PHE A 263 -11.80 4.45 -11.86
N TYR A 264 -12.50 3.33 -12.10
CA TYR A 264 -12.41 2.51 -13.32
C TYR A 264 -13.64 2.59 -14.25
N GLY A 265 -14.62 3.44 -13.95
CA GLY A 265 -15.94 3.47 -14.63
C GLY A 265 -16.01 4.16 -15.99
N GLU A 266 -17.22 4.30 -16.52
CA GLU A 266 -17.50 4.70 -17.91
C GLU A 266 -16.86 6.02 -18.35
N TYR A 267 -16.50 6.91 -17.42
CA TYR A 267 -15.78 8.16 -17.69
C TYR A 267 -14.27 7.96 -17.98
N LEU A 268 -13.77 6.73 -18.16
CA LEU A 268 -12.37 6.47 -18.47
C LEU A 268 -11.87 7.12 -19.78
N GLU A 269 -12.75 7.51 -20.70
CA GLU A 269 -12.38 8.37 -21.83
C GLU A 269 -12.00 9.79 -21.38
N ASP A 270 -12.65 10.29 -20.32
CA ASP A 270 -12.39 11.57 -19.68
C ASP A 270 -11.28 11.48 -18.60
N THR A 271 -10.90 10.28 -18.15
CA THR A 271 -9.87 10.04 -17.14
C THR A 271 -8.71 9.15 -17.61
N PRO A 272 -8.03 9.49 -18.73
CA PRO A 272 -6.99 8.64 -19.31
C PRO A 272 -5.78 8.42 -18.40
N GLY A 273 -5.53 9.31 -17.43
CA GLY A 273 -4.38 9.24 -16.54
C GLY A 273 -4.38 8.08 -15.54
N VAL A 274 -5.54 7.44 -15.31
CA VAL A 274 -5.66 6.29 -14.39
C VAL A 274 -6.21 5.02 -15.05
N ARG A 275 -6.45 5.08 -16.36
CA ARG A 275 -7.23 4.08 -17.10
C ARG A 275 -6.71 2.65 -16.94
N GLU A 276 -5.39 2.52 -16.90
CA GLU A 276 -4.69 1.25 -16.86
C GLU A 276 -3.96 1.04 -15.52
N THR A 277 -4.24 1.87 -14.51
CA THR A 277 -3.63 1.75 -13.18
C THR A 277 -3.96 0.38 -12.57
N VAL A 278 -2.96 -0.29 -12.02
CA VAL A 278 -3.14 -1.48 -11.19
C VAL A 278 -3.26 -1.04 -9.73
N THR A 279 -4.40 -1.31 -9.08
CA THR A 279 -4.56 -1.02 -7.65
C THR A 279 -4.33 -2.28 -6.82
N VAL A 280 -3.38 -2.23 -5.89
CA VAL A 280 -3.00 -3.36 -5.03
C VAL A 280 -3.36 -3.04 -3.59
N PHE A 281 -4.27 -3.82 -3.01
CA PHE A 281 -4.67 -3.73 -1.60
C PHE A 281 -3.98 -4.82 -0.80
N GLY A 282 -3.09 -4.42 0.11
CA GLY A 282 -2.38 -5.32 1.02
C GLY A 282 -2.89 -5.14 2.44
N ASN A 283 -3.73 -6.07 2.89
CA ASN A 283 -4.33 -6.04 4.22
C ASN A 283 -3.57 -6.96 5.19
N CYS A 284 -3.78 -6.78 6.50
CA CYS A 284 -3.36 -7.75 7.51
C CYS A 284 -4.21 -9.04 7.43
N SER A 285 -3.75 -10.16 7.99
CA SER A 285 -4.47 -11.44 7.92
C SER A 285 -5.67 -11.53 8.88
N ASP A 286 -6.52 -12.55 8.71
CA ASP A 286 -7.69 -12.83 9.57
C ASP A 286 -7.37 -13.14 11.03
N GLU A 287 -6.12 -13.48 11.34
CA GLU A 287 -5.58 -13.64 12.71
C GLU A 287 -5.31 -12.29 13.41
N SER A 288 -5.60 -11.17 12.75
CA SER A 288 -5.40 -9.83 13.31
C SER A 288 -6.44 -9.49 14.36
N GLU A 289 -6.00 -8.77 15.39
CA GLU A 289 -6.83 -8.30 16.49
C GLU A 289 -6.50 -6.83 16.79
N ILE A 290 -7.54 -6.01 16.96
CA ILE A 290 -7.39 -4.61 17.39
C ILE A 290 -8.22 -4.42 18.65
N GLN A 291 -7.58 -4.00 19.75
CA GLN A 291 -8.27 -3.74 21.01
C GLN A 291 -9.43 -2.76 20.82
N GLY A 292 -10.62 -3.19 21.24
CA GLY A 292 -11.85 -2.38 21.16
C GLY A 292 -12.64 -2.54 19.85
N VAL A 293 -12.07 -3.21 18.83
CA VAL A 293 -12.78 -3.53 17.59
C VAL A 293 -13.32 -4.96 17.66
N ARG A 294 -14.64 -5.12 17.66
CA ARG A 294 -15.30 -6.43 17.57
C ARG A 294 -15.91 -6.59 16.18
N CYS A 295 -15.41 -7.56 15.42
CA CYS A 295 -15.89 -7.86 14.07
C CYS A 295 -15.67 -9.35 13.78
N ALA A 296 -16.55 -9.96 12.98
CA ALA A 296 -16.47 -11.36 12.61
C ALA A 296 -16.71 -11.50 11.09
N PRO A 297 -16.02 -12.42 10.41
CA PRO A 297 -14.57 -12.35 10.17
C PRO A 297 -14.21 -11.05 9.43
N CYS A 298 -13.17 -10.35 9.87
CA CYS A 298 -12.95 -8.96 9.46
C CYS A 298 -11.68 -8.63 8.69
N TYR A 299 -10.64 -9.44 8.75
CA TYR A 299 -9.37 -9.10 8.12
C TYR A 299 -9.01 -10.10 7.02
N GLY A 300 -7.83 -9.93 6.42
CA GLY A 300 -7.38 -10.67 5.25
C GLY A 300 -7.92 -10.06 3.95
N ILE A 301 -8.06 -10.92 2.93
CA ILE A 301 -8.65 -10.56 1.64
C ILE A 301 -7.89 -9.38 1.01
N SER A 302 -6.56 -9.45 1.01
CA SER A 302 -5.77 -8.65 0.08
C SER A 302 -6.27 -8.90 -1.34
N PHE A 303 -6.20 -7.91 -2.22
CA PHE A 303 -6.65 -8.08 -3.59
C PHE A 303 -5.97 -7.12 -4.55
N VAL A 304 -6.05 -7.43 -5.84
CA VAL A 304 -5.56 -6.60 -6.94
C VAL A 304 -6.74 -6.28 -7.84
N ALA A 305 -6.97 -5.00 -8.13
CA ALA A 305 -7.98 -4.54 -9.06
C ALA A 305 -7.32 -3.92 -10.30
N ILE A 306 -7.83 -4.27 -11.47
CA ILE A 306 -7.43 -3.73 -12.78
C ILE A 306 -8.68 -3.41 -13.60
N SER A 307 -8.56 -2.59 -14.64
CA SER A 307 -9.68 -2.30 -15.54
C SER A 307 -10.27 -3.59 -16.13
N ALA A 308 -11.60 -3.66 -16.27
CA ALA A 308 -12.28 -4.76 -16.95
C ALA A 308 -11.88 -4.91 -18.43
N LYS A 309 -11.16 -3.94 -19.02
CA LYS A 309 -10.55 -4.06 -20.35
C LYS A 309 -9.44 -5.10 -20.39
N HIS A 310 -8.79 -5.38 -19.25
CA HIS A 310 -7.85 -6.50 -19.15
C HIS A 310 -8.61 -7.81 -19.05
N LYS A 311 -8.26 -8.77 -19.90
CA LYS A 311 -8.87 -10.11 -19.83
C LYS A 311 -8.28 -10.87 -18.66
N MET A 312 -9.05 -11.03 -17.58
CA MET A 312 -8.78 -12.01 -16.53
C MET A 312 -9.79 -13.14 -16.62
N LEU A 313 -9.31 -14.36 -16.76
CA LEU A 313 -10.18 -15.54 -16.80
C LEU A 313 -10.76 -15.79 -15.41
N PRO A 314 -12.06 -16.15 -15.29
CA PRO A 314 -12.62 -16.63 -14.04
C PRO A 314 -11.79 -17.79 -13.49
N TYR A 315 -11.35 -17.65 -12.26
CA TYR A 315 -10.50 -18.57 -11.54
C TYR A 315 -10.99 -18.69 -10.10
N GLN A 316 -11.03 -19.91 -9.58
CA GLN A 316 -11.46 -20.14 -8.21
C GLN A 316 -10.62 -21.27 -7.60
N GLU A 317 -9.72 -20.89 -6.71
CA GLU A 317 -8.95 -21.80 -5.88
C GLU A 317 -9.09 -21.40 -4.41
N ARG A 318 -8.54 -22.26 -3.54
CA ARG A 318 -8.56 -22.04 -2.09
C ARG A 318 -7.80 -20.78 -1.69
N GLU A 319 -6.66 -20.51 -2.31
CA GLU A 319 -5.77 -19.42 -1.90
C GLU A 319 -6.01 -18.11 -2.66
N PHE A 320 -6.67 -18.16 -3.82
CA PHE A 320 -7.08 -16.97 -4.57
C PHE A 320 -8.20 -17.28 -5.58
N SER A 321 -8.96 -16.25 -5.91
CA SER A 321 -10.02 -16.30 -6.91
C SER A 321 -10.06 -15.00 -7.70
N SER A 322 -10.61 -15.02 -8.91
CA SER A 322 -10.92 -13.81 -9.66
C SER A 322 -12.43 -13.57 -9.72
N ASP A 323 -12.86 -12.32 -9.58
CA ASP A 323 -14.24 -11.88 -9.79
C ASP A 323 -14.27 -10.50 -10.48
N ASP A 324 -15.48 -10.00 -10.75
CA ASP A 324 -15.74 -8.66 -11.32
C ASP A 324 -16.27 -7.68 -10.26
N PHE A 325 -16.04 -8.00 -8.98
CA PHE A 325 -16.49 -7.22 -7.83
C PHE A 325 -17.98 -6.82 -7.88
N ASP A 326 -18.83 -7.82 -8.11
CA ASP A 326 -20.29 -7.70 -8.27
C ASP A 326 -20.66 -6.80 -9.47
N GLY A 327 -20.10 -7.10 -10.64
CA GLY A 327 -20.38 -6.38 -11.90
C GLY A 327 -19.85 -4.94 -11.94
N ALA A 328 -18.80 -4.64 -11.18
CA ALA A 328 -18.07 -3.39 -11.28
C ALA A 328 -17.21 -3.36 -12.58
N PRO A 329 -16.76 -2.18 -13.06
CA PRO A 329 -15.96 -2.05 -14.28
C PRO A 329 -14.49 -2.48 -14.08
N VAL A 330 -14.26 -3.48 -13.23
CA VAL A 330 -12.94 -3.99 -12.85
C VAL A 330 -12.89 -5.50 -12.98
N CYS A 331 -11.68 -6.02 -13.11
CA CYS A 331 -11.36 -7.40 -12.78
C CYS A 331 -10.58 -7.39 -11.47
N ARG A 332 -10.96 -8.26 -10.52
CA ARG A 332 -10.34 -8.35 -9.20
C ARG A 332 -9.75 -9.73 -8.94
N LEU A 333 -8.46 -9.81 -8.68
CA LEU A 333 -7.81 -11.00 -8.11
C LEU A 333 -7.84 -10.88 -6.59
N ARG A 334 -8.64 -11.71 -5.95
CA ARG A 334 -8.90 -11.74 -4.52
C ARG A 334 -8.12 -12.88 -3.87
N PHE A 335 -7.39 -12.59 -2.80
CA PHE A 335 -6.63 -13.58 -2.04
C PHE A 335 -7.44 -14.15 -0.87
N SER A 336 -6.99 -15.28 -0.33
CA SER A 336 -7.52 -15.87 0.91
C SER A 336 -7.29 -14.96 2.11
N SER A 337 -7.94 -15.24 3.23
CA SER A 337 -7.88 -14.39 4.43
C SER A 337 -6.72 -14.71 5.38
N GLY A 338 -6.15 -15.91 5.28
CA GLY A 338 -5.16 -16.41 6.23
C GLY A 338 -3.81 -15.70 6.17
N THR A 339 -2.95 -15.97 7.16
CA THR A 339 -1.56 -15.50 7.16
C THR A 339 -0.78 -16.12 6.00
N ARG A 340 -0.43 -15.29 5.01
CA ARG A 340 0.11 -15.71 3.72
C ARG A 340 1.04 -14.66 3.11
N LEU A 341 1.97 -15.11 2.28
CA LEU A 341 2.66 -14.24 1.31
C LEU A 341 2.16 -14.56 -0.10
N PHE A 342 1.74 -13.52 -0.83
CA PHE A 342 1.26 -13.65 -2.20
C PHE A 342 2.26 -13.04 -3.17
N TYR A 343 2.94 -13.89 -3.95
CA TYR A 343 3.89 -13.48 -4.97
C TYR A 343 3.26 -13.55 -6.35
N PHE A 344 3.17 -12.43 -7.06
CA PHE A 344 2.51 -12.34 -8.36
C PHE A 344 3.19 -11.29 -9.26
N ASN A 345 2.84 -11.27 -10.54
CA ASN A 345 3.30 -10.24 -11.45
C ASN A 345 2.31 -9.07 -11.54
N LEU A 346 2.81 -7.86 -11.80
CA LEU A 346 2.00 -6.71 -12.17
C LEU A 346 2.02 -6.56 -13.69
N PRO A 347 0.85 -6.52 -14.37
CA PRO A 347 0.80 -6.26 -15.79
C PRO A 347 1.29 -4.83 -16.05
N LEU A 348 2.09 -4.66 -17.10
CA LEU A 348 2.40 -3.33 -17.63
C LEU A 348 1.49 -3.06 -18.81
N HIS A 349 0.81 -1.92 -18.81
CA HIS A 349 0.15 -1.42 -20.00
C HIS A 349 1.05 -0.39 -20.69
N HIS A 350 1.17 -0.46 -22.01
CA HIS A 350 1.82 0.56 -22.80
C HIS A 350 0.92 0.89 -24.00
N GLU A 351 0.49 2.14 -24.12
CA GLU A 351 -0.51 2.53 -25.14
C GLU A 351 -0.05 2.21 -26.57
N LEU A 352 1.27 2.29 -26.83
CA LEU A 352 1.85 1.99 -28.14
C LEU A 352 2.05 0.49 -28.42
N ASP A 353 1.93 -0.37 -27.39
CA ASP A 353 1.99 -1.82 -27.56
C ASP A 353 0.68 -2.49 -27.12
N PRO A 354 -0.29 -2.69 -28.04
CA PRO A 354 -1.56 -3.34 -27.72
C PRO A 354 -1.41 -4.81 -27.29
N ARG A 355 -0.20 -5.39 -27.30
CA ARG A 355 0.07 -6.73 -26.75
C ARG A 355 0.31 -6.70 -25.25
N SER A 356 0.67 -5.55 -24.67
CA SER A 356 0.93 -5.41 -23.23
C SER A 356 -0.35 -5.68 -22.41
N SER A 357 -1.52 -5.27 -22.91
CA SER A 357 -2.83 -5.57 -22.32
C SER A 357 -3.19 -7.07 -22.28
N ARG A 358 -2.41 -7.91 -22.98
CA ARG A 358 -2.58 -9.38 -23.02
C ARG A 358 -1.76 -10.11 -21.97
N VAL A 359 -0.90 -9.43 -21.20
CA VAL A 359 -0.13 -10.06 -20.14
C VAL A 359 -1.06 -10.30 -18.94
N PRO A 360 -1.40 -11.56 -18.61
CA PRO A 360 -2.33 -11.83 -17.53
C PRO A 360 -1.67 -11.55 -16.18
N LEU A 361 -2.50 -11.09 -15.24
CA LEU A 361 -2.19 -11.13 -13.81
C LEU A 361 -2.08 -12.61 -13.39
N LYS A 362 -0.93 -13.01 -12.85
CA LYS A 362 -0.56 -14.38 -12.53
C LYS A 362 0.06 -14.45 -11.15
N VAL A 363 -0.53 -15.30 -10.31
CA VAL A 363 0.07 -15.71 -9.04
C VAL A 363 1.18 -16.71 -9.34
N HIS A 364 2.38 -16.42 -8.85
CA HIS A 364 3.57 -17.25 -9.01
C HIS A 364 3.83 -18.16 -7.82
N ALA A 365 3.49 -17.71 -6.62
CA ALA A 365 3.58 -18.51 -5.41
C ALA A 365 2.65 -17.96 -4.32
N VAL A 366 2.11 -18.87 -3.52
CA VAL A 366 1.50 -18.56 -2.22
C VAL A 366 2.33 -19.26 -1.17
N LEU A 367 2.77 -18.53 -0.14
CA LEU A 367 3.52 -19.10 0.98
C LEU A 367 2.68 -19.02 2.25
N ARG A 368 2.75 -20.05 3.08
CA ARG A 368 2.14 -20.10 4.41
C ARG A 368 3.21 -20.12 5.49
N TRP A 369 2.87 -19.55 6.64
CA TRP A 369 3.71 -19.60 7.82
C TRP A 369 3.60 -20.99 8.47
N ALA A 370 4.73 -21.69 8.63
CA ALA A 370 4.78 -23.01 9.25
C ALA A 370 6.09 -23.18 10.01
N GLY A 371 6.02 -23.35 11.33
CA GLY A 371 7.21 -23.64 12.14
C GLY A 371 8.30 -22.57 12.09
N GLU A 372 7.91 -21.29 12.05
CA GLU A 372 8.80 -20.12 11.89
C GLU A 372 9.45 -19.95 10.50
N GLU A 373 8.97 -20.70 9.50
CA GLU A 373 9.42 -20.57 8.11
C GLU A 373 8.26 -20.33 7.14
N TRP A 374 8.57 -19.70 6.01
CA TRP A 374 7.64 -19.52 4.89
C TRP A 374 7.76 -20.69 3.91
N VAL A 375 6.75 -21.54 3.90
CA VAL A 375 6.70 -22.70 2.99
C VAL A 375 5.68 -22.48 1.89
N LYS A 376 6.01 -22.87 0.65
CA LYS A 376 5.07 -22.80 -0.47
C LYS A 376 3.87 -23.71 -0.20
N VAL A 377 2.67 -23.19 -0.44
CA VAL A 377 1.46 -24.02 -0.51
C VAL A 377 1.60 -24.87 -1.78
N GLY A 378 1.56 -26.19 -1.64
CA GLY A 378 1.72 -27.11 -2.78
C GLY A 378 0.48 -27.13 -3.67
N ASP A 379 0.66 -27.42 -4.97
CA ASP A 379 -0.40 -27.48 -5.99
C ASP A 379 -1.45 -28.61 -5.73
N GLY A 380 -1.33 -29.37 -4.64
CA GLY A 380 -2.12 -30.57 -4.35
C GLY A 380 -3.00 -30.54 -3.08
N GLU A 381 -2.98 -29.47 -2.28
CA GLU A 381 -3.89 -29.33 -1.12
C GLU A 381 -5.23 -28.62 -1.47
N GLY A 382 -5.48 -28.41 -2.77
CA GLY A 382 -6.63 -27.68 -3.31
C GLY A 382 -7.77 -28.53 -3.89
N GLN A 383 -7.64 -29.86 -3.96
CA GLN A 383 -8.77 -30.73 -4.30
C GLN A 383 -9.47 -31.18 -3.01
N ALA A 384 -10.36 -30.32 -2.49
CA ALA A 384 -11.42 -30.82 -1.62
C ALA A 384 -12.32 -31.71 -2.49
N SER A 385 -12.35 -33.00 -2.17
CA SER A 385 -13.30 -33.97 -2.71
C SER A 385 -14.72 -33.44 -2.56
N ALA A 386 -15.43 -33.36 -3.68
CA ALA A 386 -16.88 -33.13 -3.74
C ALA A 386 -17.66 -34.24 -3.02
#